data_AF-A0A0A9XI77-F1
#
_entry.id   AF-A0A0A9XI77-F1
#
_cell.length_a   1.000
_cell.length_b   1.000
_cell.length_c   1.000
_cell.angle_alpha   90.00
_cell.angle_beta   90.00
_cell.angle_gamma   90.00
#
_symmetry.space_group_name_H-M   'P 1'
#
loop_
_entity.id
_entity.type
_entity.pdbx_description
1 polymer ?
#
loop_
_entity_poly.entity_id
_entity_poly.type
_entity_poly.pdbx_seq_one_letter_code
_entity_poly.pdbx_strand_id
1 'polypeptide(L)'
;MKALTVLLCLAGAVATVNTSSLSSVMASPTESEDPELTEQWSQHKDAIMLRLEENDADLKRQYKEQLEKIESSSGEEKESAQQRADSLQQEILKSELVISRLKNV
;
A
#
# COMPACT_ATOMS: atom_id res chain seq x y z
N MET A 1 -3.87 15.33 -61.42
CA MET A 1 -3.34 16.65 -61.02
C MET A 1 -2.70 16.48 -59.66
N LYS A 2 -1.36 16.43 -59.59
CA LYS A 2 -0.44 17.56 -59.34
C LYS A 2 -0.49 18.05 -57.89
N ALA A 3 0.69 18.01 -57.28
CA ALA A 3 1.05 18.26 -55.90
C ALA A 3 0.64 19.64 -55.36
N LEU A 4 0.57 19.76 -54.02
CA LEU A 4 1.31 20.82 -53.34
C LEU A 4 1.60 20.48 -51.87
N THR A 5 2.90 20.36 -51.62
CA THR A 5 3.64 20.36 -50.36
C THR A 5 3.36 21.60 -49.52
N VAL A 6 3.21 21.45 -48.20
CA VAL A 6 3.81 22.42 -47.26
C VAL A 6 4.46 21.65 -46.11
N LEU A 7 5.78 21.70 -46.16
CA LEU A 7 6.75 21.35 -45.14
C LEU A 7 6.64 22.34 -43.97
N LEU A 8 6.40 21.88 -42.75
CA LEU A 8 6.62 22.69 -41.55
C LEU A 8 7.40 21.88 -40.53
N CYS A 9 8.73 22.02 -40.59
CA CYS A 9 9.65 21.54 -39.57
C CYS A 9 9.50 22.44 -38.33
N LEU A 10 8.93 21.91 -37.24
CA LEU A 10 9.09 22.50 -35.92
C LEU A 10 10.09 21.65 -35.12
N ALA A 11 11.29 22.20 -34.95
CA ALA A 11 12.29 21.69 -34.04
C ALA A 11 11.78 21.82 -32.60
N GLY A 12 11.27 20.72 -32.04
CA GLY A 12 10.98 20.59 -30.62
C GLY A 12 12.26 20.24 -29.86
N ALA A 13 12.69 21.16 -29.00
CA ALA A 13 13.85 21.01 -28.13
C ALA A 13 13.78 19.71 -27.30
N VAL A 14 14.81 18.87 -27.42
CA VAL A 14 15.03 17.74 -26.51
C VAL A 14 15.52 18.31 -25.19
N ALA A 15 14.61 18.52 -24.24
CA ALA A 15 14.97 18.78 -22.86
C ALA A 15 15.57 17.49 -22.27
N THR A 16 16.88 17.47 -22.11
CA THR A 16 17.60 16.43 -21.38
C THR A 16 17.22 16.50 -19.91
N VAL A 17 16.22 15.71 -19.50
CA VAL A 17 15.98 15.42 -18.09
C VAL A 17 17.09 14.52 -17.59
N ASN A 18 18.07 15.14 -16.94
CA ASN A 18 19.14 14.50 -16.20
C ASN A 18 18.51 13.74 -15.01
N THR A 19 18.17 12.47 -15.25
CA THR A 19 17.66 11.54 -14.25
C THR A 19 18.84 10.93 -13.53
N SER A 20 19.19 11.44 -12.35
CA SER A 20 19.92 10.70 -11.28
C SER A 20 20.19 11.62 -10.10
N SER A 21 19.18 11.84 -9.27
CA SER A 21 19.40 12.18 -7.86
C SER A 21 18.40 11.38 -7.04
N LEU A 22 18.51 10.06 -7.18
CA LEU A 22 18.04 9.10 -6.17
C LEU A 22 19.05 9.15 -5.03
N SER A 23 18.95 10.15 -4.17
CA SER A 23 19.69 10.13 -2.92
C SER A 23 18.84 10.72 -1.81
N SER A 24 18.57 9.87 -0.82
CA SER A 24 18.27 10.25 0.55
C SER A 24 16.95 10.96 0.82
N VAL A 25 15.84 10.22 0.73
CA VAL A 25 14.64 10.49 1.54
C VAL A 25 14.55 9.47 2.68
N MET A 26 15.65 9.31 3.43
CA MET A 26 15.58 8.84 4.82
C MET A 26 15.47 10.11 5.68
N ALA A 27 14.31 10.76 5.63
CA ALA A 27 14.03 11.87 6.51
C ALA A 27 13.90 11.31 7.94
N SER A 28 14.87 11.69 8.78
CA SER A 28 14.87 11.48 10.22
C SER A 28 13.57 12.00 10.83
N PRO A 29 13.02 11.40 11.91
CA PRO A 29 11.80 11.89 12.55
C PRO A 29 12.09 13.30 13.04
N THR A 30 11.42 14.28 12.47
CA THR A 30 11.50 15.64 13.01
C THR A 30 10.56 15.65 14.20
N GLU A 31 11.12 15.58 15.41
CA GLU A 31 10.45 15.84 16.68
C GLU A 31 10.00 17.31 16.75
N SER A 32 9.05 17.69 15.91
CA SER A 32 8.11 18.74 16.25
C SER A 32 6.76 18.06 16.35
N GLU A 33 6.35 17.74 17.57
CA GLU A 33 4.95 17.42 17.85
C GLU A 33 4.14 18.64 17.44
N ASP A 34 3.57 18.57 16.24
CA ASP A 34 2.61 19.55 15.79
C ASP A 34 1.41 19.42 16.76
N PRO A 35 1.14 20.43 17.60
CA PRO A 35 0.10 20.33 18.61
C PRO A 35 -1.28 20.10 17.99
N GLU A 36 -1.50 20.56 16.75
CA GLU A 36 -2.72 20.30 16.00
C GLU A 36 -2.84 18.81 15.65
N LEU A 37 -1.76 18.18 15.20
CA LEU A 37 -1.75 16.74 14.91
C LEU A 37 -1.91 15.89 16.17
N THR A 38 -1.29 16.29 17.30
CA THR A 38 -1.47 15.60 18.58
C THR A 38 -2.92 15.70 19.07
N GLU A 39 -3.55 16.87 18.94
CA GLU A 39 -4.95 17.07 19.29
C GLU A 39 -5.88 16.22 18.39
N GLN A 40 -5.69 16.28 17.06
CA GLN A 40 -6.44 15.46 16.11
C GLN A 40 -6.27 13.96 16.37
N TRP A 41 -5.04 13.52 16.65
CA TRP A 41 -4.77 12.13 17.03
C TRP A 41 -5.51 11.75 18.30
N SER A 42 -5.44 12.55 19.37
CA SER A 42 -6.15 12.28 20.62
C SER A 42 -7.67 12.20 20.44
N GLN A 43 -8.25 12.97 19.54
CA GLN A 43 -9.70 12.97 19.28
C GLN A 43 -10.17 11.74 18.51
N HIS A 44 -9.31 11.16 17.66
CA HIS A 44 -9.69 10.12 16.71
C HIS A 44 -9.01 8.77 16.91
N LYS A 45 -7.99 8.68 17.78
CA LYS A 45 -7.17 7.47 18.02
C LYS A 45 -8.04 6.24 18.25
N ASP A 46 -9.03 6.31 19.14
CA ASP A 46 -9.84 5.14 19.48
C ASP A 46 -10.67 4.62 18.30
N ALA A 47 -11.24 5.52 17.49
CA ALA A 47 -12.01 5.14 16.31
C ALA A 47 -11.11 4.54 15.21
N ILE A 48 -9.92 5.11 15.03
CA ILE A 48 -8.91 4.58 14.10
C ILE A 48 -8.45 3.19 14.56
N MET A 49 -8.13 3.04 15.84
CA MET A 49 -7.69 1.77 16.43
C MET A 49 -8.77 0.69 16.30
N LEU A 50 -10.02 1.02 16.64
CA LEU A 50 -11.15 0.10 16.48
C LEU A 50 -11.26 -0.39 15.03
N ARG A 51 -11.19 0.53 14.05
CA ARG A 51 -11.33 0.16 12.64
C ARG A 51 -10.18 -0.72 12.14
N LEU A 52 -8.96 -0.48 12.63
CA LEU A 52 -7.80 -1.32 12.31
C LEU A 52 -7.94 -2.72 12.91
N GLU A 53 -8.39 -2.82 14.16
CA GLU A 53 -8.61 -4.11 14.83
C GLU A 53 -9.75 -4.92 14.18
N GLU A 54 -10.83 -4.26 13.79
CA GLU A 54 -11.92 -4.87 13.00
C GLU A 54 -11.41 -5.41 11.66
N ASN A 55 -10.58 -4.63 10.96
CA ASN A 55 -10.01 -5.07 9.68
C ASN A 55 -9.04 -6.25 9.86
N ASP A 56 -8.19 -6.24 10.89
CA ASP A 56 -7.31 -7.35 11.23
C ASP A 56 -8.09 -8.63 11.54
N ALA A 57 -9.18 -8.51 12.31
CA ALA A 57 -10.07 -9.63 12.61
C ALA A 57 -10.72 -10.21 11.33
N ASP A 58 -11.12 -9.35 10.41
CA ASP A 58 -11.68 -9.78 9.13
C ASP A 58 -10.65 -10.48 8.24
N LEU A 59 -9.41 -9.96 8.16
CA LEU A 59 -8.31 -10.61 7.44
C LEU A 59 -8.03 -12.01 8.00
N LYS A 60 -8.01 -12.15 9.34
CA LYS A 60 -7.82 -13.45 10.02
C LYS A 60 -8.95 -14.43 9.73
N ARG A 61 -10.20 -13.96 9.69
CA ARG A 61 -11.36 -14.76 9.29
C ARG A 61 -11.19 -15.25 7.84
N GLN A 62 -10.90 -14.36 6.90
CA GLN A 62 -10.69 -14.71 5.49
C GLN A 62 -9.53 -15.70 5.30
N TYR A 63 -8.44 -15.51 6.05
CA TYR A 63 -7.30 -16.43 6.01
C TYR A 63 -7.72 -17.83 6.44
N LYS A 64 -8.46 -17.96 7.54
CA LYS A 64 -9.00 -19.25 8.00
C LYS A 64 -9.89 -19.91 6.94
N GLU A 65 -10.75 -19.14 6.28
CA GLU A 65 -11.61 -19.65 5.19
C GLU A 65 -10.78 -20.18 4.00
N GLN A 66 -9.65 -19.52 3.66
CA GLN A 66 -8.75 -20.04 2.64
C GLN A 66 -8.05 -21.33 3.09
N LEU A 67 -7.66 -21.44 4.36
CA LEU A 67 -7.08 -22.69 4.90
C LEU A 67 -8.07 -23.85 4.80
N GLU A 68 -9.32 -23.66 5.21
CA GLU A 68 -10.38 -24.66 5.07
C GLU A 68 -10.57 -25.05 3.59
N LYS A 69 -10.51 -24.07 2.68
CA LYS A 69 -10.58 -24.32 1.24
C LYS A 69 -9.40 -25.11 0.69
N ILE A 70 -8.18 -24.88 1.18
CA ILE A 70 -6.97 -25.63 0.78
C ILE A 70 -7.08 -27.11 1.20
N GLU A 71 -7.70 -27.37 2.36
CA GLU A 71 -7.97 -28.72 2.85
C GLU A 71 -9.04 -29.44 2.01
N SER A 72 -10.08 -28.72 1.57
CA SER A 72 -11.22 -29.31 0.86
C SER A 72 -11.10 -29.34 -0.66
N SER A 73 -10.12 -28.66 -1.26
CA SER A 73 -9.96 -28.53 -2.72
C SER A 73 -8.74 -29.27 -3.26
N SER A 74 -8.62 -29.34 -4.59
CA SER A 74 -7.50 -29.97 -5.30
C SER A 74 -7.16 -29.23 -6.60
N GLY A 75 -5.99 -29.52 -7.17
CA GLY A 75 -5.54 -28.92 -8.43
C GLY A 75 -5.43 -27.39 -8.36
N GLU A 76 -5.83 -26.73 -9.44
CA GLU A 76 -5.75 -25.26 -9.59
C GLU A 76 -6.51 -24.49 -8.50
N GLU A 77 -7.63 -25.04 -8.01
CA GLU A 77 -8.40 -24.38 -6.95
C GLU A 77 -7.63 -24.35 -5.63
N LYS A 78 -6.92 -25.45 -5.31
CA LYS A 78 -6.06 -25.52 -4.13
C LYS A 78 -4.87 -24.57 -4.24
N GLU A 79 -4.25 -24.51 -5.41
CA GLU A 79 -3.14 -23.59 -5.66
C GLU A 79 -3.59 -22.13 -5.54
N SER A 80 -4.74 -21.78 -6.10
CA SER A 80 -5.30 -20.43 -5.97
C SER A 80 -5.64 -20.07 -4.52
N ALA A 81 -6.21 -21.02 -3.77
CA ALA A 81 -6.50 -20.82 -2.35
C ALA A 81 -5.21 -20.63 -1.52
N GLN A 82 -4.14 -21.39 -1.83
CA GLN A 82 -2.83 -21.21 -1.21
C GLN A 82 -2.24 -19.82 -1.47
N GLN A 83 -2.24 -19.37 -2.73
CA GLN A 83 -1.74 -18.03 -3.07
C GLN A 83 -2.49 -16.92 -2.34
N ARG A 84 -3.82 -17.06 -2.19
CA ARG A 84 -4.63 -16.12 -1.41
C ARG A 84 -4.31 -16.18 0.08
N ALA A 85 -4.14 -17.37 0.65
CA ALA A 85 -3.75 -17.55 2.04
C ALA A 85 -2.39 -16.87 2.32
N ASP A 86 -1.40 -17.06 1.45
CA ASP A 86 -0.07 -16.45 1.58
C ASP A 86 -0.14 -14.91 1.52
N SER A 87 -0.97 -14.35 0.63
CA SER A 87 -1.20 -12.91 0.55
C SER A 87 -1.86 -12.38 1.83
N LEU A 88 -2.93 -13.03 2.29
CA LEU A 88 -3.64 -12.65 3.52
C LEU A 88 -2.73 -12.71 4.74
N GLN A 89 -1.84 -13.71 4.82
CA GLN A 89 -0.86 -13.80 5.91
C GLN A 89 0.08 -12.59 5.93
N GLN A 90 0.56 -12.13 4.77
CA GLN A 90 1.40 -10.93 4.69
C GLN A 90 0.63 -9.67 5.10
N GLU A 91 -0.65 -9.56 4.74
CA GLU A 91 -1.50 -8.43 5.13
C GLU A 91 -1.77 -8.40 6.63
N ILE A 92 -2.03 -9.55 7.25
CA ILE A 92 -2.18 -9.69 8.71
C ILE A 92 -0.91 -9.21 9.42
N LEU A 93 0.27 -9.69 8.99
CA LEU A 93 1.54 -9.27 9.61
C LEU A 93 1.77 -7.76 9.52
N LYS A 94 1.39 -7.14 8.39
CA LYS A 94 1.47 -5.68 8.23
C LYS A 94 0.48 -4.98 9.15
N SER A 95 -0.77 -5.46 9.22
CA SER A 95 -1.82 -4.91 10.08
C SER A 95 -1.40 -4.95 11.55
N GLU A 96 -0.93 -6.11 12.03
CA GLU A 96 -0.46 -6.29 13.41
C GLU A 96 0.72 -5.37 13.75
N LEU A 97 1.64 -5.18 12.81
CA LEU A 97 2.76 -4.25 12.98
C LEU A 97 2.27 -2.79 13.10
N VAL A 98 1.32 -2.37 12.27
CA VAL A 98 0.76 -1.01 12.32
C VAL A 98 0.00 -0.79 13.62
N ILE A 99 -0.89 -1.72 14.00
CA ILE A 99 -1.64 -1.68 15.26
C ILE A 99 -0.68 -1.60 16.45
N SER A 100 0.37 -2.44 16.46
CA SER A 100 1.37 -2.44 17.53
C SER A 100 2.10 -1.10 17.62
N ARG A 101 2.51 -0.51 16.49
CA ARG A 101 3.15 0.81 16.49
C ARG A 101 2.21 1.86 17.07
N LEU A 102 0.97 1.95 16.61
CA LEU A 102 0.00 2.95 17.04
C LEU A 102 -0.45 2.80 18.50
N LYS A 103 -0.42 1.59 19.06
CA LYS A 103 -0.65 1.34 20.49
C LYS A 103 0.47 1.90 21.37
N ASN A 104 1.69 1.99 20.84
CA ASN A 104 2.88 2.46 21.54
C ASN A 104 3.21 3.94 21.28
N VAL A 105 2.33 4.67 20.58
CA VAL A 105 2.38 6.15 20.44
C VAL A 105 1.45 6.78 21.47
#